data_AF-A0A5N5WQI3-F1
#
_entry.id   AF-A0A5N5WQI3-F1
#
_cell.length_a   1.000
_cell.length_b   1.000
_cell.length_c   1.000
_cell.angle_alpha   90.00
_cell.angle_beta   90.00
_cell.angle_gamma   90.00
#
_symmetry.space_group_name_H-M   'P 1'
#
loop_
_entity.id
_entity.type
_entity.pdbx_description
1 polymer ?
#
loop_
_entity_poly.entity_id
_entity_poly.type
_entity_poly.pdbx_seq_one_letter_code
_entity_poly.pdbx_strand_id
1 'polypeptide(L)'
;MEVQITNFENAAFIVFMALMRRAIPYFYLNFYIPMESVAENMGQAVKIDSVNQEQFWFLESVLPQEISTDRPRPSCTARLDTGTVYRRMKLQEIVCGSSHLEGHNDLNRKIITFPRLVPIIRPYLDFVKADSETRQTKTPQY
;
A
#
# COMPACT_ATOMS: atom_id res chain seq x y z
N MET A 1 8.40 -2.77 14.75
CA MET A 1 7.65 -4.03 14.54
C MET A 1 7.76 -4.82 15.82
N GLU A 2 6.65 -5.40 16.27
CA GLU A 2 6.67 -6.33 17.40
C GLU A 2 7.37 -7.63 16.98
N VAL A 3 8.21 -8.15 17.86
CA VAL A 3 8.98 -9.38 17.59
C VAL A 3 8.04 -10.59 17.62
N GLN A 4 8.12 -11.41 16.59
CA GLN A 4 7.34 -12.64 16.46
C GLN A 4 8.07 -13.80 17.13
N ILE A 5 7.33 -14.88 17.41
CA ILE A 5 7.85 -16.07 18.09
C ILE A 5 8.92 -16.75 17.23
N THR A 6 8.74 -16.76 15.90
CA THR A 6 9.63 -17.48 15.00
C THR A 6 10.59 -16.55 14.25
N ASN A 7 11.81 -17.03 14.01
CA ASN A 7 12.77 -16.33 13.16
C ASN A 7 12.28 -16.20 11.71
N PHE A 8 11.47 -17.14 11.24
CA PHE A 8 10.88 -17.11 9.91
C PHE A 8 9.92 -15.91 9.75
N GLU A 9 8.98 -15.74 10.70
CA GLU A 9 8.05 -14.60 10.68
C GLU A 9 8.81 -13.27 10.80
N ASN A 10 9.77 -13.19 11.73
CA ASN A 10 10.62 -12.01 11.88
C ASN A 10 11.38 -11.67 10.59
N ALA A 11 11.97 -12.66 9.93
CA ALA A 11 12.66 -12.47 8.65
C ALA A 11 11.70 -12.03 7.54
N ALA A 12 10.51 -12.63 7.45
CA ALA A 12 9.50 -12.28 6.46
C ALA A 12 9.09 -10.79 6.57
N PHE A 13 8.84 -10.30 7.78
CA PHE A 13 8.50 -8.90 8.02
C PHE A 13 9.64 -7.93 7.66
N ILE A 14 10.88 -8.28 8.02
CA ILE A 14 12.06 -7.46 7.69
C ILE A 14 12.25 -7.37 6.18
N VAL A 15 12.19 -8.51 5.48
CA VAL A 15 12.34 -8.57 4.01
C VAL A 15 11.22 -7.79 3.34
N PHE A 16 9.97 -7.94 3.79
CA PHE A 16 8.84 -7.17 3.28
C PHE A 16 9.07 -5.66 3.40
N MET A 17 9.46 -5.17 4.58
CA MET A 17 9.72 -3.74 4.80
C MET A 17 10.90 -3.22 3.96
N ALA A 18 11.95 -4.03 3.83
CA ALA A 18 13.11 -3.69 3.00
C ALA A 18 12.74 -3.56 1.50
N LEU A 19 11.90 -4.47 0.99
CA LEU A 19 11.38 -4.41 -0.37
C LEU A 19 10.46 -3.20 -0.57
N MET A 20 9.54 -2.96 0.36
CA MET A 20 8.65 -1.79 0.33
C MET A 20 9.44 -0.48 0.29
N ARG A 21 10.45 -0.32 1.15
CA ARG A 21 11.30 0.88 1.17
C ARG A 21 11.98 1.15 -0.17
N ARG A 22 12.32 0.11 -0.94
CA ARG A 22 12.91 0.25 -2.28
C ARG A 22 11.86 0.50 -3.36
N ALA A 23 10.68 -0.11 -3.24
CA ALA A 23 9.59 0.07 -4.19
C ALA A 23 8.97 1.48 -4.15
N ILE A 24 8.85 2.09 -2.96
CA ILE A 24 8.26 3.43 -2.78
C ILE A 24 8.92 4.50 -3.68
N PRO A 25 10.25 4.76 -3.59
CA PRO A 25 10.89 5.76 -4.44
C PRO A 25 11.00 5.30 -5.89
N TYR A 26 11.09 3.99 -6.15
CA TYR A 26 11.21 3.46 -7.51
C TYR A 26 9.96 3.74 -8.35
N PHE A 27 8.76 3.63 -7.77
CA PHE A 27 7.50 3.93 -8.45
C PHE A 27 6.94 5.33 -8.15
N TYR A 28 7.71 6.19 -7.48
CA TYR A 28 7.27 7.53 -7.06
C TYR A 28 5.93 7.51 -6.30
N LEU A 29 5.77 6.54 -5.40
CA LEU A 29 4.52 6.32 -4.67
C LEU A 29 4.28 7.41 -3.62
N ASN A 30 3.06 7.94 -3.59
CA ASN A 30 2.65 8.95 -2.62
C ASN A 30 1.81 8.35 -1.49
N PHE A 31 2.33 8.34 -0.26
CA PHE A 31 1.65 7.84 0.95
C PHE A 31 1.22 8.96 1.92
N TYR A 32 1.09 10.20 1.44
CA TYR A 32 0.67 11.31 2.29
C TYR A 32 -0.80 11.17 2.71
N ILE A 33 -1.04 11.14 4.02
CA ILE A 33 -2.35 11.24 4.66
C ILE A 33 -2.28 12.26 5.80
N PRO A 34 -3.39 12.89 6.20
CA PRO A 34 -3.41 13.82 7.34
C PRO A 34 -2.90 13.16 8.62
N MET A 35 -2.13 13.91 9.41
CA MET A 35 -1.54 13.40 10.66
C MET A 35 -2.62 12.94 11.66
N GLU A 36 -3.79 13.60 11.67
CA GLU A 36 -4.93 13.21 12.50
C GLU A 36 -5.44 11.79 12.14
N SER A 37 -5.48 11.45 10.85
CA SER A 37 -5.86 10.10 10.39
C SER A 37 -4.82 9.05 10.79
N VAL A 38 -3.52 9.41 10.80
CA VAL A 38 -2.45 8.53 11.30
C VAL A 38 -2.60 8.29 12.80
N ALA A 39 -2.91 9.33 13.56
CA ALA A 39 -3.12 9.24 15.01
C ALA A 39 -4.32 8.34 15.34
N GLU A 40 -5.42 8.48 14.60
CA GLU A 40 -6.59 7.59 14.76
C GLU A 40 -6.24 6.13 14.44
N ASN A 41 -5.50 5.89 13.36
CA ASN A 41 -5.02 4.55 13.01
C ASN A 41 -4.18 3.92 14.12
N MET A 42 -3.31 4.71 14.77
CA MET A 42 -2.51 4.24 15.89
C MET A 42 -3.39 3.85 17.09
N GLY A 43 -4.41 4.65 17.41
CA GLY A 43 -5.38 4.34 18.45
C GLY A 43 -6.17 3.06 18.18
N GLN A 44 -6.53 2.81 16.91
CA GLN A 44 -7.20 1.58 16.50
C GLN A 44 -6.28 0.36 16.53
N ALA A 45 -5.00 0.52 16.15
CA ALA A 45 -4.04 -0.58 16.06
C ALA A 45 -3.79 -1.28 17.40
N VAL A 46 -3.86 -0.52 18.50
CA VAL A 46 -3.60 -1.03 19.86
C VAL A 46 -4.77 -1.84 20.45
N LYS A 47 -5.96 -1.79 19.84
CA LYS A 47 -7.11 -2.56 20.32
C LYS A 47 -6.91 -4.07 20.12
N ILE A 48 -7.57 -4.86 20.96
CA ILE A 48 -7.62 -6.32 20.84
C ILE A 48 -8.28 -6.70 19.51
N ASP A 49 -7.68 -7.65 18.80
CA ASP A 49 -8.19 -8.16 17.51
C ASP A 49 -8.37 -7.07 16.42
N SER A 50 -7.59 -5.98 16.52
CA SER A 50 -7.63 -4.85 15.58
C SER A 50 -7.37 -5.25 14.13
N VAL A 51 -6.57 -6.30 13.92
CA VAL A 51 -6.25 -6.86 12.59
C VAL A 51 -7.50 -7.31 11.83
N ASN A 52 -8.48 -7.90 12.53
CA ASN A 52 -9.68 -8.48 11.91
C ASN A 52 -10.90 -7.56 12.00
N GLN A 53 -11.03 -6.83 13.12
CA GLN A 53 -12.23 -6.08 13.45
C GLN A 53 -12.17 -4.61 13.04
N GLU A 54 -11.01 -3.98 13.17
CA GLU A 54 -10.87 -2.55 12.96
C GLU A 54 -10.56 -2.22 11.49
N GLN A 55 -10.77 -0.94 11.15
CA GLN A 55 -10.51 -0.41 9.82
C GLN A 55 -9.61 0.80 9.95
N PHE A 56 -8.63 0.91 9.07
CA PHE A 56 -7.61 1.94 9.09
C PHE A 56 -7.81 2.89 7.92
N TRP A 57 -7.57 4.18 8.14
CA TRP A 57 -7.46 5.17 7.09
C TRP A 57 -6.28 4.86 6.18
N PHE A 58 -6.59 4.65 4.91
CA PHE A 58 -5.61 4.36 3.89
C PHE A 58 -6.01 5.01 2.57
N LEU A 59 -5.05 5.20 1.68
CA LEU A 59 -5.26 5.83 0.39
C LEU A 59 -6.04 4.91 -0.56
N GLU A 60 -6.97 5.50 -1.32
CA GLU A 60 -7.68 4.78 -2.39
C GLU A 60 -6.76 4.52 -3.60
N SER A 61 -5.81 5.43 -3.84
CA SER A 61 -4.73 5.25 -4.81
C SER A 61 -3.46 5.95 -4.32
N VAL A 62 -2.30 5.28 -4.43
CA VAL A 62 -0.98 5.86 -4.11
C VAL A 62 -0.16 6.18 -5.36
N LEU A 63 -0.70 5.86 -6.54
CA LEU A 63 -0.10 6.26 -7.81
C LEU A 63 -0.24 7.78 -7.96
N PRO A 64 0.81 8.49 -8.43
CA PRO A 64 0.70 9.89 -8.77
C PRO A 64 -0.51 10.10 -9.69
N GLN A 65 -1.43 11.00 -9.31
CA GLN A 65 -2.41 11.51 -10.27
C GLN A 65 -1.61 12.25 -11.33
N GLU A 66 -1.73 11.81 -12.59
CA GLU A 66 -1.26 12.57 -13.75
C GLU A 66 -1.92 13.95 -13.68
N ILE A 67 -1.16 14.95 -13.24
CA ILE A 67 -1.57 16.35 -13.32
C ILE A 67 -1.67 16.63 -14.81
N SER A 68 -2.90 16.78 -15.30
CA SER A 68 -3.16 17.17 -16.69
C SER A 68 -2.29 18.38 -17.03
N THR A 69 -1.40 18.18 -17.99
CA THR A 69 -0.43 19.18 -18.43
C THR A 69 -1.15 20.35 -19.10
N ASP A 70 -1.33 21.46 -18.38
CA ASP A 70 -1.32 22.80 -19.00
C ASP A 70 -0.90 23.91 -17.99
N ARG A 71 0.39 24.28 -18.03
CA ARG A 71 1.02 25.57 -17.60
C ARG A 71 1.21 25.89 -16.08
N PRO A 72 2.02 26.92 -15.70
CA PRO A 72 3.46 26.75 -15.46
C PRO A 72 3.94 27.24 -14.06
N ARG A 73 4.97 26.56 -13.52
CA ARG A 73 5.87 26.95 -12.40
C ARG A 73 5.23 27.16 -11.00
N PRO A 74 5.76 26.53 -9.94
CA PRO A 74 5.31 26.85 -8.58
C PRO A 74 6.03 28.11 -8.08
N SER A 75 5.27 29.19 -7.91
CA SER A 75 5.52 30.14 -6.84
C SER A 75 5.21 29.44 -5.52
N CYS A 76 6.00 29.70 -4.49
CA CYS A 76 5.99 29.04 -3.20
C CYS A 76 4.69 29.29 -2.41
N THR A 77 3.59 28.63 -2.78
CA THR A 77 2.37 28.43 -1.99
C THR A 77 1.58 27.25 -2.58
N ALA A 78 2.18 26.05 -2.61
CA ALA A 78 1.45 24.85 -3.04
C ALA A 78 0.36 24.53 -2.00
N ARG A 79 -0.89 24.85 -2.36
CA ARG A 79 -2.09 24.40 -1.67
C ARG A 79 -2.07 22.87 -1.60
N LEU A 80 -2.46 22.32 -0.45
CA LEU A 80 -2.68 20.89 -0.25
C LEU A 80 -3.64 20.40 -1.34
N ASP A 81 -3.15 19.62 -2.31
CA ASP A 81 -3.94 19.18 -3.47
C ASP A 81 -5.18 18.39 -2.99
N THR A 82 -6.36 18.94 -3.29
CA THR A 82 -7.70 18.41 -2.95
C THR A 82 -8.07 17.10 -3.67
N GLY A 83 -7.09 16.37 -4.21
CA GLY A 83 -7.30 15.18 -5.05
C GLY A 83 -7.02 13.83 -4.38
N THR A 84 -6.43 13.82 -3.18
CA THR A 84 -6.00 12.58 -2.51
C THR A 84 -7.17 11.98 -1.72
N VAL A 85 -7.84 10.98 -2.31
CA VAL A 85 -8.93 10.26 -1.66
C VAL A 85 -8.37 9.18 -0.73
N TYR A 86 -8.71 9.26 0.55
CA TYR A 86 -8.43 8.23 1.56
C TYR A 86 -9.74 7.70 2.16
N ARG A 87 -9.74 6.43 2.54
CA ARG A 87 -10.92 5.69 3.03
C ARG A 87 -10.50 4.74 4.15
N ARG A 88 -11.44 4.39 5.02
CA ARG A 88 -11.28 3.29 5.97
C ARG A 88 -11.34 1.93 5.27
N MET A 89 -10.32 1.10 5.49
CA MET A 89 -10.18 -0.23 4.89
C MET A 89 -9.69 -1.23 5.93
N LYS A 90 -10.07 -2.51 5.79
CA LYS A 90 -9.53 -3.58 6.64
C LYS A 90 -8.06 -3.82 6.34
N LEU A 91 -7.28 -4.31 7.31
CA LEU A 91 -5.85 -4.56 7.10
C LEU A 91 -5.58 -5.52 5.94
N GLN A 92 -6.38 -6.58 5.80
CA GLN A 92 -6.30 -7.51 4.66
C GLN A 92 -6.45 -6.79 3.31
N GLU A 93 -7.39 -5.84 3.23
CA GLU A 93 -7.62 -5.06 2.02
C GLU A 93 -6.43 -4.13 1.72
N ILE A 94 -5.83 -3.54 2.76
CA ILE A 94 -4.66 -2.66 2.62
C ILE A 94 -3.42 -3.43 2.14
N VAL A 95 -3.20 -4.64 2.68
CA VAL A 95 -1.99 -5.44 2.43
C VAL A 95 -2.12 -6.26 1.15
N CYS A 96 -3.18 -7.05 1.03
CA CYS A 96 -3.38 -8.02 -0.04
C CYS A 96 -4.34 -7.53 -1.13
N GLY A 97 -5.30 -6.69 -0.75
CA GLY A 97 -6.36 -6.21 -1.61
C GLY A 97 -7.70 -6.85 -1.44
N SER A 98 -8.68 -6.17 -2.04
CA SER A 98 -10.06 -6.59 -2.04
C SER A 98 -10.16 -7.84 -2.92
N SER A 99 -10.52 -8.99 -2.35
CA SER A 99 -10.96 -10.16 -3.11
C SER A 99 -12.34 -9.95 -3.76
N HIS A 100 -13.01 -8.84 -3.46
CA HIS A 100 -14.42 -8.62 -3.73
C HIS A 100 -14.68 -7.28 -4.44
N LEU A 101 -14.23 -7.16 -5.69
CA LEU A 101 -14.86 -6.32 -6.71
C LEU A 101 -14.64 -6.97 -8.09
N GLU A 102 -15.15 -8.19 -8.26
CA GLU A 102 -15.67 -8.58 -9.58
C GLU A 102 -17.05 -7.94 -9.74
N GLY A 103 -17.25 -7.17 -10.81
CA GLY A 103 -18.59 -6.82 -11.29
C GLY A 103 -19.09 -5.41 -10.97
N HIS A 104 -18.63 -4.43 -11.74
CA HIS A 104 -19.60 -3.58 -12.44
C HIS A 104 -19.06 -3.32 -13.85
N ASN A 105 -19.72 -3.96 -14.83
CA ASN A 105 -19.46 -3.80 -16.24
C ASN A 105 -19.83 -2.38 -16.67
N ASP A 106 -18.86 -1.46 -16.66
CA ASP A 106 -18.94 -0.25 -17.47
C ASP A 106 -17.68 -0.19 -18.35
N LEU A 107 -17.92 -0.34 -19.65
CA LEU A 107 -16.96 -0.63 -20.72
C LEU A 107 -15.85 0.43 -20.93
N ASN A 108 -15.64 1.37 -20.02
CA ASN A 108 -14.64 2.42 -20.21
C ASN A 108 -14.01 2.98 -18.92
N ARG A 109 -14.16 2.29 -17.78
CA ARG A 109 -13.35 2.58 -16.60
C ARG A 109 -12.56 1.32 -16.27
N LYS A 110 -11.40 1.15 -16.91
CA LYS A 110 -10.28 0.43 -16.28
C LYS A 110 -9.92 1.26 -15.06
N ILE A 111 -10.72 1.16 -14.01
CA ILE A 111 -10.34 1.63 -12.69
C ILE A 111 -9.12 0.80 -12.42
N ILE A 112 -7.97 1.44 -12.48
CA ILE A 112 -6.72 0.91 -11.98
C ILE A 112 -6.99 0.79 -10.48
N THR A 113 -7.67 -0.30 -10.09
CA THR A 113 -7.89 -0.65 -8.69
C THR A 113 -6.50 -0.83 -8.15
N PHE A 114 -6.12 0.13 -7.32
CA PHE A 114 -4.78 0.37 -6.88
C PHE A 114 -4.08 -0.93 -6.42
N PRO A 115 -2.86 -1.24 -6.89
CA PRO A 115 -2.11 -2.39 -6.41
C PRO A 115 -1.75 -2.13 -4.94
N ARG A 116 -2.25 -2.99 -4.07
CA ARG A 116 -2.08 -2.90 -2.61
C ARG A 116 -0.63 -3.19 -2.23
N LEU A 117 -0.28 -3.11 -0.93
CA LEU A 117 1.13 -3.15 -0.52
C LEU A 117 1.91 -4.36 -1.06
N VAL A 118 1.35 -5.57 -0.99
CA VAL A 118 2.00 -6.78 -1.50
C VAL A 118 2.08 -6.78 -3.05
N PRO A 119 0.99 -6.52 -3.79
CA PRO A 119 1.06 -6.38 -5.25
C PRO A 119 2.10 -5.38 -5.78
N ILE A 120 2.38 -4.28 -5.07
CA ILE A 120 3.40 -3.28 -5.46
C ILE A 120 4.80 -3.87 -5.55
N ILE A 121 5.11 -4.88 -4.72
CA ILE A 121 6.44 -5.47 -4.67
C ILE A 121 6.72 -6.33 -5.90
N ARG A 122 5.69 -6.94 -6.51
CA ARG A 122 5.88 -7.88 -7.63
C ARG A 122 6.56 -7.22 -8.86
N PRO A 123 6.08 -6.07 -9.37
CA PRO A 123 6.78 -5.36 -10.45
C PRO A 123 8.19 -4.91 -10.07
N TYR A 124 8.45 -4.64 -8.78
CA TYR A 124 9.81 -4.30 -8.32
C TYR A 124 10.75 -5.51 -8.39
N LEU A 125 10.28 -6.70 -8.03
CA LEU A 125 11.04 -7.95 -8.17
C LEU A 125 11.32 -8.29 -9.65
N ASP A 126 10.39 -7.96 -10.55
CA ASP A 126 10.60 -8.07 -11.99
C ASP A 126 11.69 -7.12 -12.49
N PHE A 127 11.67 -5.87 -12.02
CA PHE A 127 12.69 -4.89 -12.36
C PHE A 127 14.10 -5.33 -11.92
N VAL A 128 14.23 -5.84 -10.69
CA VAL A 128 15.51 -6.32 -10.14
C VAL A 128 15.95 -7.65 -10.77
N LYS A 129 15.09 -8.27 -11.60
CA LYS A 129 15.30 -9.61 -12.19
C LYS A 129 15.58 -10.67 -11.11
N ALA A 130 14.78 -10.63 -10.03
CA ALA A 130 14.90 -11.61 -8.95
C ALA A 130 14.73 -13.05 -9.48
N ASP A 131 15.53 -13.97 -8.95
CA ASP A 131 15.54 -15.38 -9.36
C ASP A 131 14.18 -16.06 -9.10
N SER A 132 13.91 -17.14 -9.84
CA SER A 132 12.67 -17.90 -9.69
C SER A 132 12.48 -18.45 -8.27
N GLU A 133 13.56 -18.80 -7.57
CA GLU A 133 13.48 -19.25 -6.17
C GLU A 133 13.07 -18.11 -5.22
N THR A 134 13.61 -16.92 -5.40
CA THR A 134 13.27 -15.73 -4.58
C THR A 134 11.82 -15.29 -4.79
N ARG A 135 11.24 -15.60 -5.95
CA ARG A 135 9.83 -15.31 -6.27
C ARG A 135 8.85 -16.30 -5.66
N GLN A 136 9.31 -17.48 -5.24
CA GLN A 136 8.41 -18.50 -4.70
C GLN A 136 7.90 -18.09 -3.32
N THR A 137 6.58 -18.16 -3.15
CA THR A 137 5.96 -18.05 -1.84
C THR A 137 6.37 -19.25 -1.00
N LYS A 138 7.22 -19.04 0.00
CA LYS A 138 7.57 -20.07 0.98
C LYS A 138 6.50 -20.08 2.08
N THR A 139 5.81 -21.20 2.24
CA THR A 139 4.95 -21.43 3.40
C THR A 139 5.82 -21.91 4.57
N PRO A 140 5.56 -21.45 5.80
CA PRO A 140 6.24 -21.99 6.97
C PRO A 140 5.98 -23.50 7.05
N GLN A 141 7.05 -24.28 7.16
CA GLN A 141 7.00 -25.70 7.45
C GLN A 141 7.04 -25.81 8.97
N TYR A 142 5.90 -26.09 9.59
CA TYR A 142 5.79 -26.31 11.04
C TYR A 142 6.04 -27.78 11.37
#